data_AF-A0A352KX43-F1
#
_entry.id   AF-A0A352KX43-F1
#
_cell.length_a   1.000
_cell.length_b   1.000
_cell.length_c   1.000
_cell.angle_alpha   90.00
_cell.angle_beta   90.00
_cell.angle_gamma   90.00
#
_symmetry.space_group_name_H-M   'P 1'
#
loop_
_entity.id
_entity.type
_entity.pdbx_description
1 polymer ?
#
loop_
_entity_poly.entity_id
_entity_poly.type
_entity_poly.pdbx_seq_one_letter_code
_entity_poly.pdbx_strand_id
1 'polypeptide(L)' 'MTTPSPAQPTLKIDRSVLTCDDNFDDPEQRLWWHRQPPETRLQHMLALRKMNYGDESSARLQRVLEIAELPPR' A
#
# COMPACT_ATOMS: atom_id res chain seq x y z
N MET A 1 24.16 24.40 -0.71
CA MET A 1 24.01 24.18 0.74
C MET A 1 22.88 23.18 0.92
N THR A 2 23.19 21.94 1.27
CA THR A 2 22.21 20.84 1.37
C THR A 2 21.83 20.71 2.83
N THR A 3 20.61 21.11 3.18
CA THR A 3 20.09 21.03 4.55
C THR A 3 19.87 19.56 4.92
N PRO A 4 20.38 19.06 6.07
CA PRO A 4 20.10 17.69 6.49
C PRO A 4 18.62 17.54 6.82
N SER A 5 17.99 16.52 6.24
CA SER A 5 16.60 16.13 6.52
C SER A 5 16.47 15.77 8.01
N PRO A 6 15.49 16.32 8.75
CA PRO A 6 15.33 16.02 10.16
C PRO A 6 15.07 14.51 10.36
N ALA A 7 15.74 13.92 11.35
CA ALA A 7 15.56 12.52 11.70
C ALA A 7 14.09 12.27 12.05
N GLN A 8 13.40 11.45 11.25
CA GLN A 8 12.01 11.12 11.49
C GLN A 8 11.92 10.25 12.77
N PRO A 9 11.03 10.59 13.72
CA PRO A 9 10.80 9.74 14.87
C PRO A 9 10.29 8.37 14.40
N THR A 10 10.84 7.30 14.95
CA THR A 10 10.41 5.93 14.66
C THR A 10 9.05 5.68 15.30
N LEU A 11 7.99 6.09 14.62
CA LEU A 11 6.60 5.80 14.98
C LEU A 11 6.42 4.28 15.06
N LYS A 12 6.30 3.75 16.29
CA LYS A 12 5.97 2.35 16.52
C LYS A 12 4.46 2.17 16.43
N ILE A 13 4.01 1.65 15.30
CA ILE A 13 2.61 1.25 15.10
C ILE A 13 2.36 -0.02 15.91
N ASP A 14 1.32 -0.01 16.76
CA ASP A 14 0.82 -1.22 17.38
C ASP A 14 0.12 -2.07 16.32
N ARG A 15 0.75 -3.21 15.97
CA ARG A 15 0.24 -4.12 14.95
C ARG A 15 -0.80 -5.09 15.48
N SER A 16 -1.01 -5.18 16.80
CA SER A 16 -1.95 -6.12 17.40
C SER A 16 -3.41 -5.80 17.08
N VAL A 17 -3.70 -4.53 16.78
CA VAL A 17 -5.04 -4.06 16.38
C VAL A 17 -5.29 -4.17 14.87
N LEU A 18 -4.28 -4.53 14.09
CA LEU A 18 -4.38 -4.61 12.62
C LEU A 18 -4.62 -6.06 12.20
N THR A 19 -5.79 -6.30 11.61
CA THR A 19 -6.09 -7.56 10.94
C THR A 19 -6.06 -7.33 9.44
N CYS A 20 -5.17 -8.02 8.72
CA CYS A 20 -5.12 -8.00 7.27
C CYS A 20 -5.63 -9.35 6.76
N ASP A 21 -6.73 -9.35 6.04
CA ASP A 21 -7.23 -10.53 5.32
C ASP A 21 -7.02 -10.30 3.81
N ASP A 22 -6.60 -11.35 3.11
CA ASP A 22 -6.26 -11.30 1.69
C ASP A 22 -7.37 -11.88 0.78
N ASN A 23 -8.42 -12.44 1.38
CA ASN A 23 -9.71 -12.83 0.79
C ASN A 23 -9.62 -13.56 -0.58
N PHE A 24 -8.57 -14.37 -0.76
CA PHE A 24 -8.39 -15.18 -1.97
C PHE A 24 -9.22 -16.47 -1.90
N ASP A 25 -10.05 -16.71 -2.92
CA ASP A 25 -10.82 -17.96 -3.03
C ASP A 25 -9.94 -19.20 -3.30
N ASP A 26 -8.76 -18.98 -3.89
CA ASP A 26 -7.81 -20.03 -4.29
C ASP A 26 -6.46 -19.87 -3.56
N PRO A 27 -6.03 -20.87 -2.76
CA PRO A 27 -4.78 -20.82 -2.02
C PRO A 27 -3.53 -20.80 -2.92
N GLU A 28 -3.59 -21.34 -4.15
CA GLU A 28 -2.45 -21.33 -5.06
C GLU A 28 -2.20 -19.93 -5.63
N GLN A 29 -3.26 -19.20 -5.95
CA GLN A 29 -3.17 -17.79 -6.37
C GLN A 29 -2.54 -16.94 -5.26
N ARG A 30 -2.99 -17.12 -4.03
CA ARG A 30 -2.42 -16.43 -2.86
C ARG A 30 -0.92 -16.67 -2.74
N LEU A 31 -0.49 -17.93 -2.83
CA LEU A 31 0.93 -18.30 -2.78
C LEU A 31 1.73 -17.70 -3.93
N TRP A 32 1.16 -17.68 -5.14
CA TRP A 32 1.81 -17.04 -6.29
C TRP A 32 2.03 -15.55 -6.03
N TRP A 33 1.01 -14.82 -5.55
CA TRP A 33 1.13 -13.40 -5.22
C TRP A 33 2.19 -13.15 -4.15
N HIS A 34 2.23 -13.95 -3.08
CA HIS A 34 3.24 -13.79 -2.03
C HIS A 34 4.68 -14.07 -2.48
N ARG A 35 4.88 -14.91 -3.51
CA ARG A 35 6.20 -15.18 -4.09
C ARG A 35 6.72 -14.04 -4.96
N GLN A 36 5.84 -13.17 -5.46
CA GLN A 36 6.25 -12.08 -6.34
C GLN A 36 6.91 -10.92 -5.58
N PRO A 37 7.96 -10.30 -6.13
CA PRO A 37 8.49 -9.06 -5.61
C PRO A 37 7.39 -7.98 -5.51
N PRO A 38 7.45 -7.07 -4.51
CA PRO A 38 6.46 -6.01 -4.35
C PRO A 38 6.25 -5.18 -5.63
N GLU A 39 7.32 -4.86 -6.35
CA GLU A 39 7.25 -4.11 -7.60
C GLU A 39 6.49 -4.85 -8.69
N THR A 40 6.76 -6.14 -8.86
CA THR A 40 6.04 -7.01 -9.81
C THR A 40 4.55 -7.06 -9.49
N ARG A 41 4.18 -7.17 -8.21
CA ARG A 41 2.77 -7.14 -7.81
C ARG A 41 2.09 -5.82 -8.19
N LEU A 42 2.77 -4.69 -7.96
CA LEU A 42 2.24 -3.38 -8.33
C LEU A 42 2.01 -3.25 -9.84
N GLN A 43 2.93 -3.76 -10.66
CA GLN A 43 2.78 -3.76 -12.11
C GLN A 43 1.57 -4.60 -12.54
N HIS A 44 1.39 -5.80 -11.96
CA HIS A 44 0.21 -6.62 -12.24
C HIS A 44 -1.09 -5.93 -11.82
N MET A 45 -1.13 -5.33 -10.63
CA MET A 45 -2.31 -4.58 -10.18
C MET A 45 -2.63 -3.40 -11.09
N LEU A 46 -1.62 -2.69 -11.59
CA LEU A 46 -1.81 -1.60 -12.54
C LEU A 46 -2.37 -2.10 -13.88
N ALA A 47 -1.87 -3.22 -14.39
CA ALA A 47 -2.38 -3.84 -15.61
C ALA A 47 -3.88 -4.18 -15.46
N LEU A 48 -4.27 -4.83 -14.35
CA LEU A 48 -5.67 -5.14 -14.06
C LEU A 48 -6.53 -3.87 -13.94
N ARG A 49 -6.02 -2.81 -13.32
CA ARG A 49 -6.71 -1.53 -13.23
C ARG A 49 -6.91 -0.88 -14.59
N LYS A 50 -5.92 -0.92 -15.47
CA LYS A 50 -6.06 -0.42 -16.85
C LYS A 50 -7.13 -1.19 -17.63
N MET A 51 -7.22 -2.50 -17.45
CA MET A 51 -8.28 -3.29 -18.09
C MET A 51 -9.67 -2.90 -17.59
N ASN A 52 -9.81 -2.70 -16.27
CA ASN A 52 -11.12 -2.41 -15.66
C ASN A 52 -11.57 -0.95 -15.82
N TYR A 53 -10.63 -0.01 -15.81
CA TYR A 53 -10.92 1.44 -15.72
C TYR A 53 -10.34 2.26 -16.88
N GLY A 54 -9.62 1.63 -17.82
CA GLY A 54 -9.04 2.32 -18.97
C GLY A 54 -8.10 3.46 -18.57
N ASP A 55 -8.27 4.60 -19.23
CA ASP A 55 -7.45 5.81 -19.05
C ASP A 55 -7.58 6.41 -17.64
N GLU A 56 -8.68 6.12 -16.92
CA GLU A 56 -8.91 6.56 -15.54
C GLU A 56 -8.34 5.60 -14.49
N SER A 57 -7.50 4.64 -14.88
CA SER A 57 -6.89 3.64 -14.00
C SER A 57 -6.14 4.19 -12.78
N SER A 58 -5.68 5.45 -12.84
CA SER A 58 -5.02 6.17 -11.76
C SER A 58 -5.90 7.22 -11.06
N ALA A 59 -7.06 7.58 -11.61
CA ALA A 59 -7.84 8.74 -11.18
C ALA A 59 -8.36 8.65 -9.73
N ARG A 60 -8.53 7.43 -9.21
CA ARG A 60 -9.01 7.16 -7.83
C ARG A 60 -7.93 6.59 -6.90
N LEU A 61 -6.67 6.54 -7.34
CA LEU A 61 -5.56 6.24 -6.44
C LEU A 61 -5.28 7.47 -5.58
N GLN A 62 -6.00 7.62 -4.47
CA GLN A 62 -5.59 8.57 -3.44
C GLN A 62 -4.25 8.09 -2.86
N ARG A 63 -3.21 8.91 -3.00
CA ARG A 63 -1.96 8.75 -2.27
C ARG A 63 -2.23 9.15 -0.82
N VAL A 64 -2.83 8.25 -0.05
CA VAL A 64 -3.05 8.45 1.40
C VAL A 64 -1.72 8.15 2.11
N LEU A 65 -0.83 9.15 2.09
CA LEU A 65 0.26 9.28 3.04
C LEU A 65 -0.01 10.56 3.83
N GLU A 66 -1.12 10.59 4.56
CA GLU A 66 -1.43 11.68 5.49
C GLU A 66 -1.04 11.25 6.90
N ILE A 67 -0.15 12.02 7.53
CA ILE A 67 0.13 11.91 8.96
C ILE A 67 -0.93 12.77 9.65
N ALA A 68 -1.98 12.14 10.19
CA ALA A 68 -2.96 12.85 11.01
C ALA A 68 -2.42 12.98 12.45
N GLU A 69 -2.29 14.20 12.95
CA GLU A 69 -1.97 14.45 14.36
C GLU A 69 -3.22 14.22 15.22
N LEU A 70 -3.10 13.40 16.27
CA LEU A 70 -4.17 13.18 17.23
C LEU A 70 -4.30 14.44 18.11
N PRO A 71 -5.47 15.10 18.17
CA PRO A 71 -5.65 16.24 19.05
C PRO A 71 -5.54 15.82 20.53
N PRO A 72 -4.91 16.64 21.40
CA PRO A 72 -4.77 16.33 22.82
C PRO A 72 -6.13 16.25 23.52
N ARG A 73 -6.25 15.33 24.48
CA ARG A 73 -7.42 15.19 25.36
C ARG A 73 -7.50 16.31 26.39
#